data_AF-A0A7X7TBS7-F1
#
_entry.id   AF-A0A7X7TBS7-F1
#
_cell.length_a   1.000
_cell.length_b   1.000
_cell.length_c   1.000
_cell.angle_alpha   90.00
_cell.angle_beta   90.00
_cell.angle_gamma   90.00
#
_symmetry.space_group_name_H-M   'P 1'
#
loop_
_entity.id
_entity.type
_entity.pdbx_description
1 polymer ?
#
loop_
_entity_poly.entity_id
_entity_poly.type
_entity_poly.pdbx_seq_one_letter_code
_entity_poly.pdbx_strand_id
1 'polypeptide(L)' 'MPERMTLSGRVIDASGKPIPLAKVTAAPIPVHLDFSEDPIETGATAYSVTCNQSGQFRLERVIVSGGVKEGMW' A
#
# COMPACT_ATOMS: atom_id res chain seq x y z
N MET A 1 18.07 3.72 -5.45
CA MET A 1 18.10 3.71 -3.98
C MET A 1 16.69 3.47 -3.46
N PRO A 2 16.48 2.81 -2.31
CA PRO A 2 15.13 2.65 -1.76
C PRO A 2 14.54 4.03 -1.45
N GLU A 3 13.39 4.34 -2.03
CA GLU A 3 12.64 5.55 -1.69
C GLU A 3 11.72 5.29 -0.50
N ARG A 4 11.65 6.26 0.39
CA ARG A 4 10.71 6.25 1.51
C ARG A 4 9.47 7.03 1.11
N MET A 5 8.37 6.33 0.95
CA MET A 5 7.09 6.92 0.62
C MET A 5 6.17 6.95 1.84
N THR A 6 5.21 7.88 1.80
CA THR A 6 4.08 7.91 2.73
C THR A 6 2.84 7.49 1.97
N LEU A 7 2.11 6.50 2.49
CA LEU A 7 0.80 6.11 1.99
C LEU A 7 -0.27 6.56 2.99
N SER A 8 -1.25 7.34 2.54
CA SER A 8 -2.35 7.80 3.38
C SER A 8 -3.67 7.69 2.66
N GLY A 9 -4.76 7.47 3.40
CA GLY A 9 -6.09 7.36 2.82
C GLY A 9 -7.19 7.24 3.86
N ARG A 10 -8.39 6.88 3.38
CA ARG A 10 -9.58 6.67 4.21
C ARG A 10 -10.31 5.41 3.74
N VAL A 11 -10.64 4.53 4.68
CA VAL A 11 -11.44 3.33 4.42
C VAL A 11 -12.92 3.66 4.64
N ILE A 12 -13.73 3.38 3.62
CA ILE A 12 -15.18 3.63 3.59
C ILE A 12 -15.92 2.38 3.13
N ASP A 13 -17.18 2.22 3.53
CA ASP A 13 -18.09 1.22 2.98
C ASP A 13 -18.73 1.67 1.66
N ALA A 14 -19.58 0.82 1.06
CA ALA A 14 -20.25 1.10 -0.21
C ALA A 14 -21.22 2.29 -0.16
N SER A 15 -21.68 2.69 1.03
CA SER A 15 -22.52 3.87 1.23
C SER A 15 -21.72 5.16 1.41
N GLY A 16 -20.38 5.06 1.44
CA GLY A 16 -19.47 6.17 1.69
C GLY A 16 -19.22 6.46 3.17
N LYS A 17 -19.72 5.61 4.09
CA LYS A 17 -19.51 5.79 5.52
C LYS A 17 -18.12 5.26 5.91
N PRO A 18 -17.34 5.98 6.73
CA PRO A 18 -16.05 5.50 7.19
C PRO A 18 -16.14 4.23 8.04
N ILE A 19 -15.16 3.36 7.87
CA ILE A 19 -15.00 2.13 8.68
C ILE A 19 -13.94 2.41 9.76
N PRO A 20 -14.35 2.67 11.02
CA PRO A 20 -13.41 2.87 12.11
C PRO A 20 -12.66 1.58 12.41
N LEU A 21 -11.41 1.72 12.88
CA LEU A 21 -10.58 0.59 13.31
C LEU A 21 -10.28 -0.46 12.22
N ALA A 22 -10.55 -0.16 10.95
CA ALA A 22 -10.14 -1.02 9.85
C ALA A 22 -8.62 -1.21 9.84
N LYS A 23 -8.16 -2.46 9.68
CA LYS A 23 -6.74 -2.78 9.54
C LYS A 23 -6.35 -2.70 8.06
N VAL A 24 -5.43 -1.80 7.73
CA VAL A 24 -4.85 -1.65 6.38
C VAL A 24 -3.46 -2.28 6.40
N THR A 25 -3.22 -3.22 5.50
CA THR A 25 -1.92 -3.85 5.28
C THR A 25 -1.45 -3.51 3.87
N ALA A 26 -0.28 -2.89 3.74
CA ALA A 26 0.36 -2.62 2.47
C ALA A 26 1.64 -3.46 2.34
N ALA A 27 1.73 -4.27 1.30
CA ALA A 27 2.95 -4.98 0.92
C ALA A 27 3.45 -4.37 -0.39
N PRO A 28 4.49 -3.51 -0.36
CA PRO A 28 5.05 -2.98 -1.59
C PRO A 28 5.75 -4.12 -2.35
N ILE A 29 5.23 -4.47 -3.51
CA ILE A 29 5.82 -5.49 -4.37
C ILE A 29 6.52 -4.78 -5.54
N PRO A 30 7.82 -5.02 -5.79
CA PRO A 30 8.47 -4.57 -7.02
C PRO A 30 8.04 -5.47 -8.17
N VAL A 31 6.92 -5.18 -8.81
CA VAL A 31 6.40 -5.98 -9.93
C VAL A 31 5.57 -5.13 -10.89
N HIS A 32 5.81 -5.31 -12.18
CA HIS A 32 4.76 -5.14 -13.17
C HIS A 32 3.81 -6.33 -13.00
N LEU A 33 2.57 -6.05 -12.56
CA LEU A 33 1.52 -7.05 -12.47
C LEU A 33 0.44 -6.71 -13.49
N ASP A 34 0.19 -7.64 -14.41
CA ASP A 34 -1.10 -7.76 -15.05
C ASP A 34 -2.08 -8.31 -13.99
N PHE A 35 -3.11 -7.54 -13.66
CA PHE A 35 -3.95 -7.69 -12.46
C PHE A 35 -4.95 -8.87 -12.48
N SER A 36 -4.59 -10.06 -12.98
CA SER A 36 -5.54 -11.18 -13.10
C SER A 36 -5.28 -12.42 -12.23
N GLU A 37 -4.33 -12.43 -11.30
CA GLU A 37 -4.03 -13.62 -10.50
C GLU A 37 -3.97 -13.37 -8.98
N ASP A 38 -4.20 -14.47 -8.25
CA ASP A 38 -4.24 -14.58 -6.78
C ASP A 38 -3.05 -13.89 -6.09
N PRO A 39 -3.22 -13.40 -4.84
CA PRO A 39 -2.18 -12.66 -4.14
C PRO A 39 -0.89 -13.47 -3.98
N ILE A 40 0.21 -12.96 -4.56
CA ILE A 40 1.54 -13.57 -4.45
C ILE A 40 2.18 -13.15 -3.10
N GLU A 41 2.63 -14.13 -2.31
CA GLU A 41 3.50 -13.88 -1.16
C GLU A 41 4.90 -13.49 -1.64
N THR A 42 5.25 -12.22 -1.48
CA THR A 42 6.43 -11.63 -2.14
C THR A 42 7.65 -11.49 -1.23
N GLY A 43 7.55 -11.94 0.03
CA GLY A 43 8.59 -11.70 1.04
C GLY A 43 8.81 -10.21 1.36
N ALA A 44 8.01 -9.31 0.80
CA ALA A 44 8.06 -7.88 1.07
C ALA A 44 7.66 -7.61 2.52
N THR A 45 8.34 -6.66 3.18
CA THR A 45 7.93 -6.20 4.51
C THR A 45 6.53 -5.57 4.39
N ALA A 46 5.54 -6.24 4.96
CA ALA A 46 4.19 -5.72 5.04
C ALA A 46 4.12 -4.66 6.15
N TYR A 47 3.53 -3.51 5.82
CA TYR A 47 3.27 -2.42 6.75
C TYR A 47 1.80 -2.44 7.12
N SER A 48 1.49 -2.48 8.42
CA SER A 48 0.11 -2.49 8.92
C SER A 48 -0.19 -1.24 9.74
N VAL A 49 -1.39 -0.69 9.58
CA VAL A 49 -1.93 0.39 10.42
C VAL A 49 -3.42 0.19 10.65
N THR A 50 -3.89 0.60 11.83
CA THR A 50 -5.31 0.64 12.16
C THR A 50 -5.85 2.04 11.93
N CYS A 51 -6.98 2.14 11.24
CA CYS A 51 -7.64 3.41 10.97
C CYS A 51 -8.14 4.08 12.27
N ASN A 52 -8.19 5.41 12.28
CA ASN A 52 -8.84 6.16 13.35
C ASN A 52 -10.38 6.07 13.27
N GLN A 53 -11.08 6.79 14.14
CA GLN A 53 -12.55 6.79 14.18
C GLN A 53 -13.22 7.38 12.91
N SER A 54 -12.50 8.19 12.13
CA SER A 54 -13.00 8.71 10.85
C SER A 54 -12.58 7.84 9.65
N GLY A 55 -12.00 6.65 9.90
CA GLY A 55 -11.54 5.72 8.88
C GLY A 55 -10.22 6.10 8.22
N GLN A 56 -9.51 7.12 8.73
CA GLN A 56 -8.26 7.60 8.14
C GLN A 56 -7.06 6.79 8.61
N PHE A 57 -6.09 6.61 7.71
CA PHE A 57 -4.82 5.96 7.99
C PHE A 57 -3.64 6.69 7.37
N ARG A 58 -2.45 6.49 7.96
CA ARG A 58 -1.17 6.97 7.43
C ARG A 58 -0.07 5.96 7.74
N LEU A 59 0.54 5.41 6.70
CA LEU A 59 1.71 4.54 6.74
C LEU A 59 2.93 5.37 6.36
N GLU A 60 3.82 5.58 7.31
CA GLU A 60 5.11 6.26 7.07
C GLU A 60 6.19 5.25 6.70
N ARG A 61 7.22 5.72 5.98
CA ARG A 61 8.44 4.96 5.68
C ARG A 61 8.14 3.64 4.96
N VAL A 62 7.14 3.63 4.08
CA VAL A 62 6.92 2.51 3.16
C VAL A 62 8.12 2.52 2.21
N ILE A 63 8.93 1.46 2.27
CA ILE A 63 10.09 1.32 1.41
C ILE A 63 9.63 0.69 0.11
N VAL A 64 9.82 1.42 -1.00
CA VAL A 64 9.53 0.92 -2.34
C VAL A 64 10.85 0.77 -3.09
N SER A 65 11.16 -0.44 -3.53
CA SER A 65 12.31 -0.69 -4.41
C SER A 65 11.88 -0.53 -5.87
N GLY A 66 11.76 0.72 -6.31
CA GLY A 66 11.58 1.08 -7.72
C GLY A 66 12.93 1.37 -8.37
N GLY A 67 13.44 0.45 -9.18
CA GLY A 67 14.49 0.78 -10.14
C GLY A 67 13.84 1.12 -11.47
N VAL A 68 13.56 2.40 -11.73
CA VAL A 68 13.31 2.84 -13.12
C VAL A 68 14.66 2.70 -13.83
N LYS A 69 14.78 1.75 -14.77
CA LYS A 69 15.86 1.82 -15.75
C LYS A 69 15.49 2.96 -16.70
N GLU A 70 16.03 4.15 -16.45
CA GLU A 70 16.11 5.17 -17.50
C GLU A 70 16.90 4.58 -18.67
N GLY A 71 16.33 4.64 -19.87
CA GLY A 71 17.03 4.31 -21.12
C GLY A 71 16.67 2.96 -21.75
N MET A 72 15.50 2.89 -22.38
CA MET A 72 15.28 1.99 -23.51
C MET A 72 14.21 2.60 -24.43
N TRP A 73 14.68 3.44 -25.36
CA TRP A 73 14.01 3.79 -26.60
C TRP A 73 15.03 3.62 -27.72
#